data_AF-A0A9Q6V327-F1
#
_entry.id   AF-A0A9Q6V327-F1
#
_cell.length_a   1.000
_cell.length_b   1.000
_cell.length_c   1.000
_cell.angle_alpha   90.00
_cell.angle_beta   90.00
_cell.angle_gamma   90.00
#
_symmetry.space_group_name_H-M   'P 1'
#
loop_
_entity.id
_entity.type
_entity.pdbx_description
1 polymer ?
#
loop_
_entity_poly.entity_id
_entity_poly.type
_entity_poly.pdbx_seq_one_letter_code
_entity_poly.pdbx_strand_id
1 'polypeptide(L)'
;MNRRRKLLIPLLFCGAMLTACDDKSAENTAAMTPEVGVVTLSPGSVNVLSELPGRTVPYEVAEIRPQVGGIIIKRNFIEGDKVNQGDSLYQIDPAPLQAELNSAKGSLAKALSTASNARITFNRQASLLKTNYVSRQDYDTARTQLNEAEANVTVAKAAVEQATINLQYANVTSPITGVSGKSSVTVGALVTANQADSLVTVQRLDPIYVDLTQSVQDFLRMKEEVASGQIKQVQGSTPVQLNLENGKRYSQTGTLKFSDPTVDETTGSVTLRAIFPNPNGDLLPGMYVTALVDEGSRQNVLLVPQEGVTHNAQGKATALILDKDDVVQLREIEASKAIGDQWVVTSGLQAGDRVIVSGLQRIRPGIKARAISSSQENASTESKQ
;
A
#
# COMPACT_ATOMS: atom_id res chain seq x y z
N MET A 1 -7.73 -74.83 89.98
CA MET A 1 -9.20 -74.94 90.18
C MET A 1 -9.57 -74.07 91.38
N ASN A 2 -10.71 -73.35 91.33
CA ASN A 2 -11.20 -72.34 92.32
C ASN A 2 -10.27 -71.11 92.54
N ARG A 3 -10.65 -69.83 92.46
CA ARG A 3 -11.87 -68.99 92.64
C ARG A 3 -12.08 -68.34 94.02
N ARG A 4 -11.77 -67.04 94.08
CA ARG A 4 -12.54 -65.91 94.68
C ARG A 4 -12.89 -65.87 96.19
N ARG A 5 -12.43 -64.80 96.87
CA ARG A 5 -13.22 -63.70 97.52
C ARG A 5 -12.22 -62.66 98.11
N LYS A 6 -12.35 -61.34 97.86
CA LYS A 6 -13.05 -60.30 98.68
C LYS A 6 -12.74 -60.45 100.19
N LEU A 7 -12.19 -59.48 100.93
CA LEU A 7 -12.70 -58.11 101.20
C LEU A 7 -11.72 -57.34 102.14
N LEU A 8 -11.58 -56.00 102.05
CA LEU A 8 -11.50 -55.01 103.16
C LEU A 8 -10.93 -53.62 102.75
N ILE A 9 -11.42 -52.58 103.43
CA ILE A 9 -11.18 -51.10 103.36
C ILE A 9 -11.47 -50.62 104.81
N PRO A 10 -10.76 -49.66 105.46
CA PRO A 10 -10.37 -48.31 104.99
C PRO A 10 -8.88 -47.97 105.29
N LEU A 11 -8.33 -46.74 105.41
CA LEU A 11 -8.74 -45.30 105.46
C LEU A 11 -7.52 -44.48 104.87
N LEU A 12 -7.33 -43.14 104.82
CA LEU A 12 -7.95 -41.90 105.33
C LEU A 12 -7.53 -40.68 104.45
N PHE A 13 -8.44 -39.69 104.30
CA PHE A 13 -8.30 -38.21 104.18
C PHE A 13 -6.89 -37.52 104.06
N CYS A 14 -6.66 -36.35 103.40
CA CYS A 14 -7.38 -35.51 102.41
C CYS A 14 -6.48 -34.30 101.98
N GLY A 15 -6.78 -33.63 100.84
CA GLY A 15 -6.14 -32.38 100.34
C GLY A 15 -4.97 -32.63 99.37
N ALA A 16 -4.92 -32.22 98.08
CA ALA A 16 -5.46 -31.09 97.31
C ALA A 16 -4.68 -29.76 97.51
N MET A 17 -4.26 -29.01 96.49
CA MET A 17 -4.53 -29.06 95.03
C MET A 17 -3.25 -29.09 94.14
N LEU A 18 -3.43 -29.24 92.83
CA LEU A 18 -2.36 -29.51 91.85
C LEU A 18 -1.68 -28.25 91.29
N THR A 19 -0.40 -28.40 90.92
CA THR A 19 0.34 -27.51 90.02
C THR A 19 0.15 -27.91 88.54
N ALA A 20 -0.01 -26.94 87.64
CA ALA A 20 0.18 -27.12 86.21
C ALA A 20 0.66 -25.81 85.56
N CYS A 21 1.71 -25.87 84.75
CA CYS A 21 2.20 -24.76 83.93
C CYS A 21 1.62 -24.86 82.51
N ASP A 22 1.36 -23.72 81.86
CA ASP A 22 1.18 -23.64 80.40
C ASP A 22 1.82 -22.34 79.89
N ASP A 23 3.14 -22.36 79.71
CA ASP A 23 3.88 -21.28 79.05
C ASP A 23 3.78 -21.45 77.53
N LYS A 24 2.73 -20.85 76.95
CA LYS A 24 2.62 -20.67 75.49
C LYS A 24 2.85 -19.21 75.13
N SER A 25 4.09 -18.90 74.80
CA SER A 25 4.44 -17.69 74.07
C SER A 25 3.71 -17.68 72.72
N ALA A 26 2.63 -16.91 72.63
CA ALA A 26 1.98 -16.61 71.37
C ALA A 26 2.89 -15.66 70.57
N GLU A 27 3.80 -16.24 69.79
CA GLU A 27 4.71 -15.48 68.93
C GLU A 27 3.90 -14.74 67.86
N ASN A 28 3.65 -13.47 68.13
CA ASN A 28 2.78 -12.62 67.33
C ASN A 28 3.51 -12.21 66.04
N THR A 29 3.45 -13.07 65.03
CA THR A 29 4.00 -12.82 63.70
C THR A 29 3.27 -11.65 63.05
N ALA A 30 3.75 -10.44 63.33
CA ALA A 30 3.34 -9.22 62.65
C ALA A 30 3.44 -9.47 61.14
N ALA A 31 2.28 -9.45 60.47
CA ALA A 31 2.19 -9.85 59.07
C ALA A 31 3.08 -8.95 58.22
N MET A 32 4.23 -9.49 57.77
CA MET A 32 5.17 -8.77 56.93
C MET A 32 4.47 -8.40 55.63
N THR A 33 4.09 -7.13 55.48
CA THR A 33 3.47 -6.59 54.27
C THR A 33 4.35 -6.95 53.07
N PRO A 34 3.89 -7.79 52.12
CA PRO A 34 4.72 -8.24 51.03
C PRO A 34 5.17 -7.05 50.18
N GLU A 35 6.44 -7.05 49.83
CA GLU A 35 7.02 -6.06 48.92
C GLU A 35 6.79 -6.51 47.48
N VAL A 36 6.42 -5.57 46.62
CA VAL A 36 5.98 -5.83 45.24
C VAL A 36 6.54 -4.80 44.26
N GLY A 37 7.10 -5.27 43.15
CA GLY A 37 7.57 -4.42 42.06
C GLY A 37 6.40 -3.75 41.35
N VAL A 38 6.38 -2.42 41.33
CA VAL A 38 5.30 -1.60 40.79
C VAL A 38 5.80 -0.73 39.64
N VAL A 39 4.99 -0.67 38.58
CA VAL A 39 5.09 0.27 37.46
C VAL A 39 3.91 1.23 37.53
N THR A 40 4.19 2.54 37.57
CA THR A 40 3.15 3.57 37.45
C THR A 40 2.91 3.83 35.97
N LEU A 41 1.66 3.71 35.50
CA LEU A 41 1.35 3.85 34.09
C LEU A 41 1.35 5.32 33.65
N SER A 42 2.08 5.60 32.57
CA SER A 42 2.03 6.89 31.85
C SER A 42 1.45 6.71 30.44
N PRO A 43 0.69 7.68 29.90
CA PRO A 43 0.22 7.61 28.52
C PRO A 43 1.40 7.62 27.54
N GLY A 44 1.50 6.58 26.71
CA GLY A 44 2.48 6.46 25.64
C GLY A 44 1.89 6.71 24.25
N SER A 45 2.79 6.77 23.26
CA SER A 45 2.46 6.79 21.84
C SER A 45 3.04 5.57 21.15
N VAL A 46 2.23 4.88 20.34
CA VAL A 46 2.59 3.61 19.69
C VAL A 46 2.35 3.72 18.19
N ASN A 47 3.34 3.40 17.35
CA ASN A 47 3.15 3.37 15.90
C ASN A 47 2.29 2.16 15.51
N VAL A 48 1.27 2.42 14.68
CA VAL A 48 0.36 1.40 14.14
C VAL A 48 0.86 0.98 12.78
N LEU A 49 1.67 -0.10 12.77
CA LEU A 49 2.05 -0.78 11.53
C LEU A 49 0.96 -1.78 11.12
N SER A 50 0.58 -1.70 9.86
CA SER A 50 -0.47 -2.48 9.22
C SER A 50 0.15 -3.30 8.07
N GLU A 51 -0.08 -4.61 8.06
CA GLU A 51 0.43 -5.52 7.03
C GLU A 51 -0.65 -5.77 5.99
N LEU A 52 -0.57 -5.08 4.85
CA LEU A 52 -1.53 -5.20 3.75
C LEU A 52 -0.96 -6.08 2.63
N PRO A 53 -1.71 -7.10 2.15
CA PRO A 53 -1.34 -7.86 0.97
C PRO A 53 -1.50 -6.99 -0.29
N GLY A 54 -0.68 -7.24 -1.31
CA GLY A 54 -0.81 -6.53 -2.57
C GLY A 54 -0.04 -7.12 -3.74
N ARG A 55 -0.11 -6.44 -4.88
CA ARG A 55 0.63 -6.79 -6.11
C ARG A 55 1.27 -5.58 -6.77
N THR A 56 2.46 -5.77 -7.30
CA THR A 56 3.18 -4.78 -8.12
C THR A 56 2.53 -4.62 -9.50
N VAL A 57 2.34 -3.38 -9.95
CA VAL A 57 1.70 -3.02 -11.24
C VAL A 57 2.60 -2.02 -11.98
N PRO A 58 2.78 -2.11 -13.32
CA PRO A 58 3.60 -1.15 -14.05
C PRO A 58 3.06 0.28 -13.90
N TYR A 59 3.94 1.29 -13.94
CA TYR A 59 3.50 2.68 -13.84
C TYR A 59 2.77 3.15 -15.10
N GLU A 60 3.26 2.75 -16.28
CA GLU A 60 2.65 2.98 -17.60
C GLU A 60 2.72 1.67 -18.40
N VAL A 61 1.67 1.37 -19.16
CA VAL A 61 1.59 0.22 -20.07
C VAL A 61 1.17 0.70 -21.46
N ALA A 62 1.96 0.40 -22.47
CA ALA A 62 1.67 0.72 -23.87
C ALA A 62 1.60 -0.56 -24.70
N GLU A 63 0.40 -0.92 -25.13
CA GLU A 63 0.17 -1.99 -26.10
C GLU A 63 0.44 -1.48 -27.52
N ILE A 64 1.53 -1.94 -28.12
CA ILE A 64 1.95 -1.47 -29.43
C ILE A 64 1.11 -2.17 -30.50
N ARG A 65 0.26 -1.40 -31.19
CA ARG A 65 -0.69 -1.89 -32.21
C ARG A 65 -0.38 -1.23 -33.56
N PRO A 66 -0.43 -1.96 -34.69
CA PRO A 66 -0.10 -1.40 -36.01
C PRO A 66 -1.25 -0.49 -36.49
N GLN A 67 -0.92 0.71 -36.96
CA GLN A 67 -1.93 1.66 -37.48
C GLN A 67 -2.15 1.51 -39.00
N VAL A 68 -1.27 0.77 -39.69
CA VAL A 68 -1.37 0.40 -41.11
C VAL A 68 -1.16 -1.12 -41.26
N GLY A 69 -1.75 -1.70 -42.31
CA GLY A 69 -1.55 -3.13 -42.63
C GLY A 69 -0.33 -3.37 -43.52
N GLY A 70 0.27 -4.55 -43.43
CA GLY A 70 1.42 -4.95 -44.24
C GLY A 70 2.22 -6.08 -43.60
N ILE A 71 3.33 -6.49 -44.24
CA ILE A 71 4.21 -7.55 -43.72
C ILE A 71 5.28 -6.92 -42.81
N ILE A 72 5.55 -7.51 -41.65
CA ILE A 72 6.67 -7.11 -40.78
C ILE A 72 7.99 -7.54 -41.45
N ILE A 73 8.72 -6.59 -42.03
CA ILE A 73 10.01 -6.86 -42.71
C ILE A 73 11.20 -6.83 -41.75
N LYS A 74 11.08 -6.17 -40.59
CA LYS A 74 12.14 -6.14 -39.57
C LYS A 74 11.60 -5.88 -38.17
N ARG A 75 12.20 -6.53 -37.16
CA ARG A 75 12.12 -6.14 -35.74
C ARG A 75 13.40 -5.39 -35.37
N ASN A 76 13.27 -4.25 -34.71
CA ASN A 76 14.36 -3.30 -34.44
C ASN A 76 14.80 -3.26 -32.97
N PHE A 77 14.19 -4.07 -32.09
CA PHE A 77 14.52 -4.20 -30.66
C PHE A 77 14.82 -5.65 -30.25
N ILE A 78 15.44 -5.79 -29.08
CA ILE A 78 15.67 -7.06 -28.37
C ILE A 78 14.57 -7.22 -27.32
N GLU A 79 13.93 -8.39 -27.27
CA GLU A 79 12.84 -8.67 -26.32
C GLU A 79 13.36 -8.73 -24.89
N GLY A 80 12.71 -8.04 -23.96
CA GLY A 80 13.16 -7.91 -22.56
C GLY A 80 14.10 -6.74 -22.30
N ASP A 81 14.64 -6.09 -23.34
CA ASP A 81 15.48 -4.91 -23.18
C ASP A 81 14.68 -3.61 -23.06
N LYS A 82 15.34 -2.58 -22.51
CA LYS A 82 14.82 -1.21 -22.40
C LYS A 82 14.73 -0.55 -23.78
N VAL A 83 13.59 0.06 -24.05
CA VAL A 83 13.31 0.90 -25.23
C VAL A 83 12.91 2.31 -24.78
N ASN A 84 13.26 3.31 -25.57
CA ASN A 84 12.96 4.71 -25.32
C ASN A 84 11.76 5.18 -26.16
N GLN A 85 11.11 6.24 -25.72
CA GLN A 85 10.08 6.91 -26.51
C GLN A 85 10.66 7.37 -27.86
N GLY A 86 10.00 7.00 -28.95
CA GLY A 86 10.44 7.25 -30.33
C GLY A 86 11.32 6.16 -30.95
N ASP A 87 11.82 5.19 -30.18
CA ASP A 87 12.61 4.08 -30.74
C ASP A 87 11.77 3.22 -31.69
N SER A 88 12.33 2.85 -32.84
CA SER A 88 11.70 1.95 -33.80
C SER A 88 11.63 0.53 -33.24
N LEU A 89 10.43 -0.05 -33.21
CA LEU A 89 10.18 -1.42 -32.74
C LEU A 89 10.00 -2.37 -33.93
N TYR A 90 9.20 -1.98 -34.92
CA TYR A 90 8.97 -2.77 -36.13
C TYR A 90 8.98 -1.90 -37.38
N GLN A 91 9.48 -2.46 -38.48
CA GLN A 91 9.26 -1.94 -39.82
C GLN A 91 8.24 -2.86 -40.53
N ILE A 92 7.07 -2.31 -40.83
CA ILE A 92 6.11 -2.84 -41.80
C ILE A 92 6.62 -2.49 -43.21
N ASP A 93 6.39 -3.34 -44.20
CA ASP A 93 6.73 -3.07 -45.60
C ASP A 93 6.17 -1.70 -46.07
N PRO A 94 7.03 -0.72 -46.38
CA PRO A 94 6.60 0.59 -46.81
C PRO A 94 6.24 0.65 -48.30
N ALA A 95 6.53 -0.38 -49.11
CA ALA A 95 6.45 -0.27 -50.57
C ALA A 95 5.04 0.09 -51.10
N PRO A 96 3.92 -0.48 -50.61
CA PRO A 96 2.58 -0.08 -51.05
C PRO A 96 2.24 1.37 -50.64
N LEU A 97 2.64 1.77 -49.44
CA LEU A 97 2.38 3.10 -48.88
C LEU A 97 3.21 4.19 -49.58
N GLN A 98 4.44 3.84 -49.97
CA GLN A 98 5.32 4.69 -50.77
C GLN A 98 4.81 4.86 -52.21
N ALA A 99 4.20 3.83 -52.80
CA ALA A 99 3.53 3.93 -54.09
C ALA A 99 2.32 4.87 -54.02
N GLU A 100 1.49 4.76 -52.99
CA GLU A 100 0.33 5.65 -52.78
C GLU A 100 0.76 7.10 -52.56
N LEU A 101 1.80 7.35 -51.75
CA LEU A 101 2.37 8.69 -51.58
C LEU A 101 2.89 9.29 -52.90
N ASN A 102 3.42 8.46 -53.81
CA ASN A 102 3.84 8.92 -55.13
C ASN A 102 2.64 9.22 -56.05
N SER A 103 1.57 8.44 -55.96
CA SER A 103 0.28 8.69 -56.65
C SER A 103 -0.35 10.02 -56.20
N ALA A 104 -0.40 10.26 -54.89
CA ALA A 104 -0.89 11.52 -54.32
C ALA A 104 -0.05 12.72 -54.78
N LYS A 105 1.29 12.60 -54.79
CA LYS A 105 2.20 13.66 -55.28
C LYS A 105 2.00 13.97 -56.77
N GLY A 106 1.79 12.94 -57.60
CA GLY A 106 1.44 13.13 -59.02
C GLY A 106 0.10 13.86 -59.20
N SER A 107 -0.89 13.53 -58.37
CA SER A 107 -2.21 14.18 -58.36
C SER A 107 -2.12 15.66 -57.93
N LEU A 108 -1.28 15.99 -56.95
CA LEU A 108 -0.97 17.37 -56.54
C LEU A 108 -0.26 18.14 -57.66
N ALA A 109 0.72 17.55 -58.35
CA ALA A 109 1.39 18.20 -59.48
C ALA A 109 0.40 18.53 -60.63
N LYS A 110 -0.55 17.62 -60.91
CA LYS A 110 -1.66 17.86 -61.84
C LYS A 110 -2.56 19.01 -61.39
N ALA A 111 -3.00 19.02 -60.13
CA ALA A 111 -3.85 20.08 -59.59
C ALA A 111 -3.17 21.46 -59.64
N LEU A 112 -1.89 21.54 -59.26
CA LEU A 112 -1.08 22.77 -59.34
C LEU A 112 -0.97 23.30 -60.76
N SER A 113 -0.81 22.41 -61.74
CA SER A 113 -0.76 22.76 -63.17
C SER A 113 -2.08 23.34 -63.66
N THR A 114 -3.21 22.73 -63.29
CA THR A 114 -4.56 23.25 -63.58
C THR A 114 -4.79 24.62 -62.94
N ALA A 115 -4.45 24.80 -61.66
CA ALA A 115 -4.59 26.08 -60.95
C ALA A 115 -3.70 27.19 -61.53
N SER A 116 -2.50 26.84 -62.01
CA SER A 116 -1.63 27.79 -62.72
C SER A 116 -2.28 28.28 -64.02
N ASN A 117 -2.81 27.38 -64.85
CA ASN A 117 -3.50 27.73 -66.10
C ASN A 117 -4.78 28.56 -65.84
N ALA A 118 -5.56 28.19 -64.82
CA ALA A 118 -6.73 28.94 -64.39
C ALA A 118 -6.35 30.37 -63.94
N ARG A 119 -5.25 30.52 -63.18
CA ARG A 119 -4.75 31.84 -62.73
C ARG A 119 -4.28 32.71 -63.89
N ILE A 120 -3.56 32.14 -64.86
CA ILE A 120 -3.16 32.85 -66.08
C ILE A 120 -4.39 33.34 -66.86
N THR A 121 -5.42 32.50 -66.95
CA THR A 121 -6.66 32.84 -67.66
C THR A 121 -7.48 33.90 -66.91
N PHE A 122 -7.65 33.78 -65.60
CA PHE A 122 -8.27 34.81 -64.76
C PHE A 122 -7.53 36.15 -64.87
N ASN A 123 -6.20 36.18 -64.75
CA ASN A 123 -5.40 37.40 -64.86
C ASN A 123 -5.57 38.08 -66.24
N ARG A 124 -5.73 37.29 -67.31
CA ARG A 124 -6.03 37.78 -68.66
C ARG A 124 -7.42 38.44 -68.71
N GLN A 125 -8.46 37.76 -68.23
CA GLN A 125 -9.83 38.33 -68.19
C GLN A 125 -9.92 39.57 -67.29
N ALA A 126 -9.27 39.55 -66.13
CA ALA A 126 -9.19 40.67 -65.19
C ALA A 126 -8.49 41.91 -65.79
N SER A 127 -7.63 41.71 -66.79
CA SER A 127 -6.98 42.81 -67.53
C SER A 127 -7.89 43.34 -68.64
N LEU A 128 -8.52 42.46 -69.42
CA LEU A 128 -9.42 42.82 -70.53
C LEU A 128 -10.74 43.47 -70.06
N LEU A 129 -11.24 43.12 -68.87
CA LEU A 129 -12.46 43.71 -68.31
C LEU A 129 -12.28 45.20 -67.98
N LYS A 130 -11.09 45.61 -67.52
CA LYS A 130 -10.77 47.04 -67.24
C LYS A 130 -10.88 47.93 -68.48
N THR A 131 -10.68 47.34 -69.65
CA THR A 131 -10.77 47.98 -70.97
C THR A 131 -12.07 47.61 -71.71
N ASN A 132 -13.03 46.97 -71.03
CA ASN A 132 -14.35 46.56 -71.54
C ASN A 132 -14.33 45.64 -72.78
N TYR A 133 -13.25 44.87 -73.00
CA TYR A 133 -13.13 43.95 -74.15
C TYR A 133 -13.78 42.56 -73.94
N VAL A 134 -14.25 42.25 -72.72
CA VAL A 134 -14.86 40.95 -72.37
C VAL A 134 -16.05 41.16 -71.45
N SER A 135 -16.99 40.21 -71.41
CA SER A 135 -18.15 40.36 -70.53
C SER A 135 -17.79 40.14 -69.06
N ARG A 136 -18.61 40.70 -68.18
CA ARG A 136 -18.51 40.43 -66.74
C ARG A 136 -18.73 38.94 -66.41
N GLN A 137 -19.58 38.25 -67.18
CA GLN A 137 -19.84 36.82 -67.03
C GLN A 137 -18.59 35.99 -67.34
N ASP A 138 -17.79 36.34 -68.35
CA ASP A 138 -16.54 35.64 -68.67
C ASP A 138 -15.50 35.79 -67.54
N TYR A 139 -15.42 37.00 -66.97
CA TYR A 139 -14.57 37.28 -65.81
C TYR A 139 -15.01 36.52 -64.56
N ASP A 140 -16.29 36.58 -64.20
CA ASP A 140 -16.81 35.88 -63.01
C ASP A 140 -16.76 34.35 -63.18
N THR A 141 -16.87 33.83 -64.42
CA THR A 141 -16.62 32.42 -64.76
C THR A 141 -15.15 32.04 -64.56
N ALA A 142 -14.21 32.79 -65.13
CA ALA A 142 -12.77 32.53 -64.97
C ALA A 142 -12.29 32.66 -63.51
N ARG A 143 -12.91 33.57 -62.74
CA ARG A 143 -12.70 33.69 -61.29
C ARG A 143 -13.19 32.44 -60.55
N THR A 144 -14.36 31.93 -60.90
CA THR A 144 -14.93 30.71 -60.29
C THR A 144 -14.05 29.50 -60.59
N GLN A 145 -13.59 29.35 -61.83
CA GLN A 145 -12.65 28.28 -62.24
C GLN A 145 -11.30 28.37 -61.52
N LEU A 146 -10.79 29.58 -61.25
CA LEU A 146 -9.59 29.76 -60.42
C LEU A 146 -9.84 29.29 -58.98
N ASN A 147 -10.92 29.75 -58.33
CA ASN A 147 -11.26 29.36 -56.97
C ASN A 147 -11.42 27.83 -56.84
N GLU A 148 -12.08 27.19 -57.82
CA GLU A 148 -12.26 25.74 -57.88
C GLU A 148 -10.91 25.01 -58.02
N ALA A 149 -10.02 25.50 -58.90
CA ALA A 149 -8.71 24.89 -59.08
C ALA A 149 -7.80 25.07 -57.83
N GLU A 150 -7.90 26.19 -57.11
CA GLU A 150 -7.23 26.41 -55.82
C GLU A 150 -7.76 25.50 -54.71
N ALA A 151 -9.09 25.27 -54.66
CA ALA A 151 -9.70 24.30 -53.77
C ALA A 151 -9.20 22.87 -54.09
N ASN A 152 -9.15 22.49 -55.37
CA ASN A 152 -8.62 21.19 -55.82
C ASN A 152 -7.13 21.00 -55.46
N VAL A 153 -6.31 22.05 -55.53
CA VAL A 153 -4.93 22.01 -55.01
C VAL A 153 -4.90 21.75 -53.49
N THR A 154 -5.84 22.32 -52.75
CA THR A 154 -5.92 22.15 -51.29
C THR A 154 -6.33 20.71 -50.92
N VAL A 155 -7.30 20.13 -51.63
CA VAL A 155 -7.67 18.71 -51.50
C VAL A 155 -6.48 17.80 -51.83
N ALA A 156 -5.76 18.07 -52.93
CA ALA A 156 -4.61 17.25 -53.33
C ALA A 156 -3.42 17.36 -52.34
N LYS A 157 -3.24 18.50 -51.66
CA LYS A 157 -2.28 18.63 -50.55
C LYS A 157 -2.67 17.74 -49.37
N ALA A 158 -3.94 17.74 -48.97
CA ALA A 158 -4.42 16.91 -47.86
C ALA A 158 -4.24 15.41 -48.15
N ALA A 159 -4.42 14.98 -49.41
CA ALA A 159 -4.15 13.60 -49.82
C ALA A 159 -2.65 13.22 -49.71
N VAL A 160 -1.73 14.12 -50.08
CA VAL A 160 -0.29 13.92 -49.90
C VAL A 160 0.09 13.84 -48.42
N GLU A 161 -0.53 14.66 -47.57
CA GLU A 161 -0.31 14.64 -46.12
C GLU A 161 -0.77 13.30 -45.51
N GLN A 162 -2.00 12.87 -45.82
CA GLN A 162 -2.53 11.59 -45.34
C GLN A 162 -1.67 10.39 -45.77
N ALA A 163 -1.21 10.37 -47.03
CA ALA A 163 -0.32 9.32 -47.51
C ALA A 163 1.08 9.38 -46.84
N THR A 164 1.54 10.57 -46.45
CA THR A 164 2.80 10.75 -45.70
C THR A 164 2.67 10.23 -44.27
N ILE A 165 1.56 10.54 -43.59
CA ILE A 165 1.23 10.02 -42.25
C ILE A 165 1.14 8.49 -42.27
N ASN A 166 0.43 7.91 -43.25
CA ASN A 166 0.32 6.46 -43.39
C ASN A 166 1.69 5.80 -43.63
N LEU A 167 2.58 6.43 -44.40
CA LEU A 167 3.96 5.95 -44.60
C LEU A 167 4.81 6.05 -43.32
N GLN A 168 4.62 7.08 -42.50
CA GLN A 168 5.29 7.18 -41.19
C GLN A 168 4.87 6.03 -40.26
N TYR A 169 3.57 5.68 -40.24
CA TYR A 169 3.05 4.56 -39.46
C TYR A 169 3.57 3.17 -39.87
N ALA A 170 4.25 3.04 -41.02
CA ALA A 170 4.97 1.81 -41.37
C ALA A 170 6.19 1.57 -40.44
N ASN A 171 6.76 2.63 -39.87
CA ASN A 171 7.76 2.56 -38.80
C ASN A 171 7.04 2.61 -37.45
N VAL A 172 6.79 1.45 -36.85
CA VAL A 172 6.08 1.33 -35.57
C VAL A 172 7.07 1.65 -34.44
N THR A 173 6.88 2.80 -33.78
CA THR A 173 7.74 3.30 -32.69
C THR A 173 7.14 3.12 -31.29
N SER A 174 7.96 3.13 -30.24
CA SER A 174 7.46 3.13 -28.86
C SER A 174 6.88 4.50 -28.46
N PRO A 175 5.65 4.60 -27.92
CA PRO A 175 5.08 5.86 -27.44
C PRO A 175 5.58 6.26 -26.05
N ILE A 176 6.24 5.35 -25.31
CA ILE A 176 6.79 5.57 -23.96
C ILE A 176 8.19 4.98 -23.83
N THR A 177 8.94 5.42 -22.81
CA THR A 177 10.18 4.76 -22.37
C THR A 177 9.87 3.69 -21.34
N GLY A 178 10.36 2.47 -21.53
CA GLY A 178 10.08 1.32 -20.66
C GLY A 178 10.87 0.08 -21.06
N VAL A 179 10.49 -1.07 -20.52
CA VAL A 179 11.00 -2.39 -20.91
C VAL A 179 10.07 -3.00 -21.93
N SER A 180 10.63 -3.60 -22.98
CA SER A 180 9.88 -4.29 -24.02
C SER A 180 9.53 -5.72 -23.60
N GLY A 181 8.27 -6.11 -23.78
CA GLY A 181 7.82 -7.48 -23.60
C GLY A 181 8.24 -8.40 -24.75
N LYS A 182 7.72 -9.63 -24.74
CA LYS A 182 7.81 -10.57 -25.86
C LYS A 182 7.03 -10.04 -27.07
N SER A 183 7.58 -10.26 -28.26
CA SER A 183 6.92 -10.07 -29.56
C SER A 183 5.86 -11.15 -29.77
N SER A 184 4.61 -10.77 -30.02
CA SER A 184 3.52 -11.70 -30.40
C SER A 184 3.67 -12.19 -31.84
N VAL A 185 4.19 -11.32 -32.72
CA VAL A 185 4.46 -11.56 -34.14
C VAL A 185 5.95 -11.85 -34.40
N THR A 186 6.26 -12.32 -35.60
CA THR A 186 7.63 -12.52 -36.09
C THR A 186 7.86 -11.79 -37.42
N VAL A 187 9.12 -11.65 -37.83
CA VAL A 187 9.46 -11.13 -39.17
C VAL A 187 8.89 -12.08 -40.23
N GLY A 188 8.21 -11.52 -41.23
CA GLY A 188 7.43 -12.25 -42.23
C GLY A 188 5.93 -12.39 -41.91
N ALA A 189 5.49 -12.04 -40.69
CA ALA A 189 4.05 -12.02 -40.36
C ALA A 189 3.32 -10.87 -41.07
N LEU A 190 2.11 -11.14 -41.56
CA LEU A 190 1.16 -10.12 -42.04
C LEU A 190 0.37 -9.56 -40.85
N VAL A 191 0.29 -8.23 -40.75
CA VAL A 191 -0.49 -7.51 -39.74
C VAL A 191 -1.55 -6.62 -40.39
N THR A 192 -2.63 -6.32 -39.67
CA THR A 192 -3.73 -5.46 -40.15
C THR A 192 -3.92 -4.24 -39.26
N ALA A 193 -4.34 -3.12 -39.85
CA ALA A 193 -4.52 -1.85 -39.14
C ALA A 193 -5.52 -1.99 -37.98
N ASN A 194 -5.11 -1.56 -36.78
CA ASN A 194 -5.90 -1.56 -35.54
C ASN A 194 -6.41 -2.94 -35.10
N GLN A 195 -5.65 -4.01 -35.40
CA GLN A 195 -5.96 -5.38 -34.96
C GLN A 195 -6.09 -5.53 -33.42
N ALA A 196 -6.85 -6.54 -33.01
CA ALA A 196 -7.18 -6.83 -31.60
C ALA A 196 -5.99 -7.33 -30.76
N ASP A 197 -4.98 -7.94 -31.38
CA ASP A 197 -3.74 -8.38 -30.73
C ASP A 197 -2.62 -7.34 -30.86
N SER A 198 -1.96 -6.97 -29.77
CA SER A 198 -0.78 -6.11 -29.80
C SER A 198 0.45 -6.85 -30.34
N LEU A 199 1.38 -6.14 -30.98
CA LEU A 199 2.63 -6.68 -31.52
C LEU A 199 3.66 -6.96 -30.40
N VAL A 200 3.70 -6.05 -29.43
CA VAL A 200 4.47 -6.13 -28.18
C VAL A 200 3.80 -5.20 -27.16
N THR A 201 4.01 -5.45 -25.88
CA THR A 201 3.64 -4.51 -24.82
C THR A 201 4.92 -3.91 -24.23
N VAL A 202 5.00 -2.58 -24.19
CA VAL A 202 6.07 -1.85 -23.49
C VAL A 202 5.54 -1.44 -22.12
N GLN A 203 6.33 -1.68 -21.07
CA GLN A 203 5.93 -1.42 -19.68
C GLN A 203 6.98 -0.56 -18.98
N ARG A 204 6.54 0.53 -18.34
CA ARG A 204 7.43 1.33 -17.50
C ARG A 204 7.49 0.74 -16.10
N LEU A 205 8.69 0.29 -15.74
CA LEU A 205 8.96 -0.39 -14.48
C LEU A 205 9.60 0.52 -13.42
N ASP A 206 10.06 1.73 -13.79
CA ASP A 206 10.58 2.73 -12.84
C ASP A 206 9.90 4.11 -13.05
N PRO A 207 9.21 4.66 -12.03
CA PRO A 207 8.80 3.96 -10.80
C PRO A 207 7.83 2.80 -11.10
N ILE A 208 7.46 2.03 -10.07
CA ILE A 208 6.42 1.00 -10.13
C ILE A 208 5.29 1.32 -9.13
N TYR A 209 4.06 0.89 -9.44
CA TYR A 209 2.96 0.92 -8.48
C TYR A 209 2.90 -0.38 -7.68
N VAL A 210 2.30 -0.30 -6.49
CA VAL A 210 1.85 -1.47 -5.74
C VAL A 210 0.42 -1.21 -5.31
N ASP A 211 -0.48 -2.09 -5.72
CA ASP A 211 -1.89 -2.08 -5.35
C ASP A 211 -2.10 -3.01 -4.16
N LEU A 212 -2.53 -2.41 -3.05
CA LEU A 212 -2.72 -3.04 -1.75
C LEU A 212 -4.21 -3.22 -1.47
N THR A 213 -4.59 -4.33 -0.87
CA THR A 213 -5.99 -4.64 -0.54
C THR A 213 -6.22 -4.47 0.96
N GLN A 214 -7.21 -3.67 1.35
CA GLN A 214 -7.64 -3.49 2.75
C GLN A 214 -9.15 -3.77 2.88
N SER A 215 -9.56 -4.50 3.92
CA SER A 215 -10.98 -4.72 4.22
C SER A 215 -11.70 -3.40 4.47
N VAL A 216 -12.94 -3.26 3.97
CA VAL A 216 -13.79 -2.10 4.27
C VAL A 216 -14.01 -1.94 5.78
N GLN A 217 -14.04 -3.03 6.55
CA GLN A 217 -14.19 -2.97 8.02
C GLN A 217 -12.98 -2.31 8.69
N ASP A 218 -11.76 -2.64 8.23
CA ASP A 218 -10.52 -2.06 8.75
C ASP A 218 -10.36 -0.59 8.32
N PHE A 219 -10.69 -0.28 7.07
CA PHE A 219 -10.67 1.08 6.53
C PHE A 219 -11.66 2.01 7.26
N LEU A 220 -12.88 1.54 7.54
CA LEU A 220 -13.87 2.31 8.31
C LEU A 220 -13.43 2.51 9.76
N ARG A 221 -12.93 1.46 10.43
CA ARG A 221 -12.40 1.57 11.81
C ARG A 221 -11.23 2.57 11.87
N MET A 222 -10.27 2.47 10.95
CA MET A 222 -9.15 3.42 10.85
C MET A 222 -9.65 4.87 10.68
N LYS A 223 -10.67 5.08 9.83
CA LYS A 223 -11.28 6.39 9.60
C LYS A 223 -11.96 6.95 10.86
N GLU A 224 -12.59 6.11 11.67
CA GLU A 224 -13.17 6.48 12.96
C GLU A 224 -12.10 6.76 14.03
N GLU A 225 -11.03 5.96 14.10
CA GLU A 225 -9.89 6.18 15.01
C GLU A 225 -9.11 7.47 14.68
N VAL A 226 -9.00 7.84 13.40
CA VAL A 226 -8.42 9.13 12.97
C VAL A 226 -9.38 10.29 13.25
N ALA A 227 -10.68 10.15 12.95
CA ALA A 227 -11.67 11.19 13.19
C ALA A 227 -11.90 11.50 14.68
N SER A 228 -11.75 10.51 15.55
CA SER A 228 -11.78 10.65 17.01
C SER A 228 -10.43 11.10 17.61
N GLY A 229 -9.38 11.22 16.80
CA GLY A 229 -8.05 11.66 17.23
C GLY A 229 -7.25 10.62 18.03
N GLN A 230 -7.69 9.36 18.07
CA GLN A 230 -6.95 8.26 18.71
C GLN A 230 -5.69 7.93 17.91
N ILE A 231 -5.81 7.83 16.57
CA ILE A 231 -4.67 7.76 15.65
C ILE A 231 -4.33 9.17 15.16
N LYS A 232 -3.13 9.63 15.50
CA LYS A 232 -2.53 10.83 14.91
C LYS A 232 -1.74 10.41 13.67
N GLN A 233 -2.40 10.49 12.51
CA GLN A 233 -1.80 10.26 11.20
C GLN A 233 -0.73 11.33 10.91
N VAL A 234 0.35 10.93 10.23
CA VAL A 234 1.40 11.86 9.78
C VAL A 234 0.84 12.71 8.63
N GLN A 235 0.90 14.05 8.75
CA GLN A 235 0.43 14.95 7.70
C GLN A 235 1.37 14.90 6.49
N GLY A 236 0.94 14.24 5.43
CA GLY A 236 1.67 14.15 4.17
C GLY A 236 1.57 12.76 3.53
N SER A 237 2.66 12.34 2.88
CA SER A 237 2.77 11.02 2.27
C SER A 237 3.14 9.95 3.32
N THR A 238 2.20 9.04 3.62
CA THR A 238 2.49 7.85 4.43
C THR A 238 3.62 7.03 3.77
N PRO A 239 4.71 6.73 4.48
CA PRO A 239 5.76 5.84 4.00
C PRO A 239 5.25 4.40 3.98
N VAL A 240 5.64 3.64 2.96
CA VAL A 240 5.29 2.22 2.82
C VAL A 240 6.55 1.41 2.56
N GLN A 241 6.70 0.30 3.26
CA GLN A 241 7.86 -0.60 3.16
C GLN A 241 7.38 -1.95 2.64
N LEU A 242 8.09 -2.59 1.71
CA LEU A 242 7.69 -3.90 1.17
C LEU A 242 8.54 -5.02 1.78
N ASN A 243 7.87 -6.10 2.15
CA ASN A 243 8.47 -7.41 2.24
C ASN A 243 8.14 -8.19 0.96
N LEU A 244 9.16 -8.75 0.32
CA LEU A 244 9.03 -9.60 -0.86
C LEU A 244 8.67 -11.03 -0.44
N GLU A 245 8.06 -11.80 -1.35
CA GLU A 245 7.66 -13.19 -1.12
C GLU A 245 8.80 -14.12 -0.64
N ASN A 246 10.04 -13.79 -0.97
CA ASN A 246 11.25 -14.50 -0.49
C ASN A 246 11.67 -14.13 0.96
N GLY A 247 10.84 -13.41 1.71
CA GLY A 247 11.09 -12.96 3.08
C GLY A 247 12.08 -11.80 3.21
N LYS A 248 12.70 -11.33 2.10
CA LYS A 248 13.57 -10.15 2.14
C LYS A 248 12.75 -8.86 2.05
N ARG A 249 13.16 -7.88 2.85
CA ARG A 249 12.65 -6.52 2.82
C ARG A 249 13.25 -5.76 1.63
N TYR A 250 12.43 -5.00 0.91
CA TYR A 250 12.87 -4.17 -0.20
C TYR A 250 13.71 -2.98 0.31
N SER A 251 14.70 -2.56 -0.48
CA SER A 251 15.69 -1.55 -0.07
C SER A 251 15.14 -0.11 -0.14
N GLN A 252 14.23 0.17 -1.07
CA GLN A 252 13.60 1.48 -1.23
C GLN A 252 12.31 1.56 -0.41
N THR A 253 12.08 2.71 0.21
CA THR A 253 10.78 3.04 0.84
C THR A 253 9.90 3.73 -0.18
N GLY A 254 8.65 3.28 -0.30
CA GLY A 254 7.64 3.86 -1.18
C GLY A 254 6.74 4.86 -0.46
N THR A 255 5.77 5.36 -1.21
CA THR A 255 4.82 6.38 -0.77
C THR A 255 3.40 5.96 -1.09
N LEU A 256 2.51 6.01 -0.11
CA LEU A 256 1.07 5.89 -0.35
C LEU A 256 0.61 7.11 -1.16
N LYS A 257 -0.03 6.88 -2.32
CA LYS A 257 -0.41 7.94 -3.26
C LYS A 257 -1.91 8.20 -3.32
N PHE A 258 -2.71 7.14 -3.31
CA PHE A 258 -4.15 7.23 -3.58
C PHE A 258 -4.87 6.04 -2.94
N SER A 259 -6.09 6.28 -2.45
CA SER A 259 -7.07 5.23 -2.12
C SER A 259 -8.16 5.28 -3.17
N ASP A 260 -8.41 4.19 -3.87
CA ASP A 260 -9.58 4.11 -4.74
C ASP A 260 -10.84 4.09 -3.86
N PRO A 261 -11.81 5.02 -4.04
CA PRO A 261 -13.05 5.01 -3.28
C PRO A 261 -13.99 3.86 -3.68
N THR A 262 -13.66 3.12 -4.75
CA THR A 262 -14.39 1.94 -5.21
C THR A 262 -14.12 0.74 -4.29
N VAL A 263 -15.18 0.11 -3.80
CA VAL A 263 -15.11 -1.18 -3.12
C VAL A 263 -15.24 -2.29 -4.16
N ASP A 264 -14.38 -3.29 -4.10
CA ASP A 264 -14.55 -4.52 -4.87
C ASP A 264 -15.73 -5.34 -4.31
N GLU A 265 -16.80 -5.49 -5.11
CA GLU A 265 -18.04 -6.14 -4.69
C GLU A 265 -17.89 -7.64 -4.39
N THR A 266 -16.82 -8.29 -4.88
CA THR A 266 -16.57 -9.73 -4.69
C THR A 266 -15.82 -10.01 -3.38
N THR A 267 -14.98 -9.07 -2.94
CA THR A 267 -14.05 -9.23 -1.80
C THR A 267 -14.31 -8.28 -0.64
N GLY A 268 -15.25 -7.33 -0.76
CA GLY A 268 -15.61 -6.39 0.31
C GLY A 268 -14.45 -5.49 0.75
N SER A 269 -13.54 -5.18 -0.17
CA SER A 269 -12.25 -4.54 0.11
C SER A 269 -12.02 -3.30 -0.76
N VAL A 270 -11.25 -2.35 -0.26
CA VAL A 270 -10.77 -1.17 -1.00
C VAL A 270 -9.35 -1.38 -1.50
N THR A 271 -9.00 -0.73 -2.62
CA THR A 271 -7.63 -0.77 -3.18
C THR A 271 -6.88 0.51 -2.85
N LEU A 272 -5.72 0.39 -2.21
CA LEU A 272 -4.81 1.49 -1.92
C LEU A 272 -3.58 1.39 -2.84
N ARG A 273 -3.27 2.45 -3.59
CA ARG A 273 -2.13 2.50 -4.50
C ARG A 273 -0.95 3.23 -3.87
N ALA A 274 0.16 2.51 -3.70
CA ALA A 274 1.46 3.05 -3.34
C ALA A 274 2.38 3.12 -4.57
N ILE A 275 3.40 3.98 -4.52
CA ILE A 275 4.42 4.14 -5.57
C ILE A 275 5.82 3.90 -4.99
N PHE A 276 6.65 3.18 -5.74
CA PHE A 276 8.00 2.79 -5.34
C PHE A 276 9.01 3.12 -6.45
N PRO A 277 10.19 3.70 -6.12
CA PRO A 277 11.34 3.70 -7.03
C PRO A 277 11.80 2.26 -7.28
N ASN A 278 12.16 1.93 -8.52
CA ASN A 278 12.59 0.58 -8.92
C ASN A 278 13.76 0.65 -9.93
N PRO A 279 14.87 1.36 -9.62
CA PRO A 279 15.92 1.67 -10.59
C PRO A 279 16.68 0.44 -11.10
N ASN A 280 16.65 -0.67 -10.36
CA ASN A 280 17.30 -1.93 -10.71
C ASN A 280 16.41 -2.89 -11.52
N GLY A 281 15.08 -2.67 -11.54
CA GLY A 281 14.11 -3.66 -12.02
C GLY A 281 13.85 -4.85 -11.07
N ASP A 282 14.26 -4.74 -9.80
CA ASP A 282 14.06 -5.78 -8.76
C ASP A 282 12.59 -6.16 -8.55
N LEU A 283 11.68 -5.20 -8.74
CA LEU A 283 10.23 -5.41 -8.69
C LEU A 283 9.70 -5.65 -10.10
N LEU A 284 9.20 -6.87 -10.36
CA LEU A 284 8.60 -7.28 -11.62
C LEU A 284 7.06 -7.21 -11.54
N PRO A 285 6.35 -6.72 -12.57
CA PRO A 285 4.89 -6.68 -12.61
C PRO A 285 4.23 -8.02 -12.29
N GLY A 286 3.15 -7.98 -11.51
CA GLY A 286 2.40 -9.16 -11.07
C GLY A 286 2.95 -9.89 -9.84
N MET A 287 4.15 -9.56 -9.34
CA MET A 287 4.66 -10.11 -8.08
C MET A 287 3.71 -9.82 -6.91
N TYR A 288 3.57 -10.80 -6.01
CA TYR A 288 2.93 -10.62 -4.72
C TYR A 288 3.91 -10.01 -3.71
N VAL A 289 3.42 -9.06 -2.92
CA VAL A 289 4.21 -8.36 -1.89
C VAL A 289 3.34 -8.08 -0.66
N THR A 290 3.97 -8.04 0.51
CA THR A 290 3.32 -7.60 1.75
C THR A 290 3.83 -6.20 2.08
N ALA A 291 2.93 -5.23 2.15
CA ALA A 291 3.26 -3.86 2.50
C ALA A 291 3.07 -3.62 4.00
N LEU A 292 4.13 -3.15 4.65
CA LEU A 292 4.10 -2.51 5.95
C LEU A 292 3.76 -1.03 5.75
N VAL A 293 2.51 -0.68 6.05
CA VAL A 293 1.99 0.70 6.02
C VAL A 293 2.04 1.29 7.43
N ASP A 294 2.56 2.52 7.56
CA ASP A 294 2.47 3.29 8.81
C ASP A 294 1.15 4.07 8.85
N GLU A 295 0.16 3.54 9.58
CA GLU A 295 -1.14 4.21 9.78
C GLU A 295 -1.01 5.44 10.73
N GLY A 296 0.17 5.63 11.34
CA GLY A 296 0.49 6.72 12.24
C GLY A 296 0.64 6.27 13.69
N SER A 297 0.67 7.25 14.60
CA SER A 297 0.82 6.97 16.04
C SER A 297 -0.53 6.93 16.75
N ARG A 298 -0.90 5.82 17.39
CA ARG A 298 -2.00 5.79 18.36
C ARG A 298 -1.50 6.45 19.65
N GLN A 299 -2.23 7.48 20.09
CA GLN A 299 -1.88 8.34 21.23
C GLN A 299 -2.66 7.93 22.48
N ASN A 300 -2.18 8.35 23.65
CA ASN A 300 -2.77 8.06 24.96
C ASN A 300 -2.91 6.55 25.30
N VAL A 301 -2.05 5.71 24.73
CA VAL A 301 -2.05 4.26 25.00
C VAL A 301 -1.45 3.99 26.38
N LEU A 302 -2.11 3.15 27.19
CA LEU A 302 -1.49 2.61 28.39
C LEU A 302 -0.72 1.34 28.03
N LEU A 303 0.60 1.41 28.14
CA LEU A 303 1.50 0.27 27.96
C LEU A 303 1.76 -0.40 29.31
N VAL A 304 1.46 -1.69 29.40
CA VAL A 304 1.62 -2.50 30.62
C VAL A 304 2.59 -3.65 30.35
N PRO A 305 3.68 -3.84 31.12
CA PRO A 305 4.57 -4.99 30.95
C PRO A 305 3.82 -6.31 31.06
N GLN A 306 4.15 -7.28 30.21
CA GLN A 306 3.48 -8.59 30.14
C GLN A 306 3.50 -9.33 31.48
N GLU A 307 4.54 -9.13 32.29
CA GLU A 307 4.70 -9.69 33.63
C GLU A 307 3.54 -9.33 34.59
N GLY A 308 2.97 -8.12 34.46
CA GLY A 308 1.86 -7.65 35.31
C GLY A 308 0.46 -8.04 34.84
N VAL A 309 0.33 -8.78 33.73
CA VAL A 309 -0.94 -9.18 33.14
C VAL A 309 -1.16 -10.68 33.30
N THR A 310 -2.25 -11.06 33.96
CA THR A 310 -2.61 -12.46 34.24
C THR A 310 -3.99 -12.78 33.70
N HIS A 311 -4.21 -13.99 33.19
CA HIS A 311 -5.52 -14.42 32.70
C HIS A 311 -6.33 -15.09 33.82
N ASN A 312 -7.61 -14.74 33.93
CA ASN A 312 -8.54 -15.40 34.84
C ASN A 312 -9.03 -16.75 34.26
N ALA A 313 -9.81 -17.51 35.03
CA ALA A 313 -10.33 -18.82 34.61
C ALA A 313 -11.32 -18.79 33.42
N GLN A 314 -11.71 -17.60 32.95
CA GLN A 314 -12.52 -17.39 31.74
C GLN A 314 -11.67 -16.90 30.54
N GLY A 315 -10.34 -16.85 30.68
CA GLY A 315 -9.42 -16.38 29.65
C GLY A 315 -9.31 -14.87 29.51
N LYS A 316 -10.03 -14.07 30.32
CA LYS A 316 -9.93 -12.60 30.27
C LYS A 316 -8.67 -12.09 30.95
N ALA A 317 -8.10 -11.02 30.42
CA ALA A 317 -6.94 -10.35 31.02
C ALA A 317 -7.33 -9.61 32.30
N THR A 318 -6.46 -9.69 33.31
CA THR A 318 -6.60 -9.03 34.60
C THR A 318 -5.24 -8.55 35.09
N ALA A 319 -5.21 -7.35 35.68
CA ALA A 319 -4.03 -6.80 36.33
C ALA A 319 -4.27 -6.68 37.85
N LEU A 320 -3.22 -6.87 38.64
CA LEU A 320 -3.21 -6.45 40.04
C LEU A 320 -2.65 -5.03 40.11
N ILE A 321 -3.39 -4.14 40.77
CA ILE A 321 -3.01 -2.76 40.99
C ILE A 321 -2.90 -2.46 42.49
N LEU A 322 -2.18 -1.41 42.84
CA LEU A 322 -2.03 -0.92 44.20
C LEU A 322 -2.73 0.44 44.35
N ASP A 323 -3.87 0.45 45.04
CA ASP A 323 -4.69 1.66 45.24
C ASP A 323 -4.02 2.70 46.16
N LYS A 324 -4.67 3.84 46.41
CA LYS A 324 -4.09 4.95 47.18
C LYS A 324 -3.84 4.63 48.66
N ASP A 325 -4.43 3.57 49.19
CA ASP A 325 -4.29 3.13 50.58
C ASP A 325 -3.27 1.96 50.71
N ASP A 326 -2.50 1.71 49.65
CA ASP A 326 -1.57 0.59 49.48
C ASP A 326 -2.26 -0.80 49.59
N VAL A 327 -3.53 -0.90 49.17
CA VAL A 327 -4.27 -2.18 49.08
C VAL A 327 -4.24 -2.71 47.65
N VAL A 328 -4.00 -4.03 47.52
CA VAL A 328 -3.99 -4.74 46.24
C VAL A 328 -5.42 -4.93 45.74
N GLN A 329 -5.75 -4.42 44.56
CA GLN A 329 -7.02 -4.67 43.88
C GLN A 329 -6.80 -5.48 42.58
N LEU A 330 -7.70 -6.43 42.30
CA LEU A 330 -7.79 -7.08 41.00
C LEU A 330 -8.70 -6.25 40.09
N ARG A 331 -8.23 -5.89 38.91
CA ARG A 331 -9.06 -5.22 37.89
C ARG A 331 -9.07 -6.05 36.60
N GLU A 332 -10.25 -6.25 36.03
CA GLU A 332 -10.40 -6.77 34.67
C GLU A 332 -9.95 -5.70 33.68
N ILE A 333 -9.20 -6.10 32.65
CA ILE A 333 -8.61 -5.18 31.66
C ILE A 333 -8.83 -5.71 30.26
N GLU A 334 -8.86 -4.80 29.29
CA GLU A 334 -8.93 -5.13 27.88
C GLU A 334 -7.55 -4.88 27.25
N ALA A 335 -6.80 -5.95 27.01
CA ALA A 335 -5.50 -5.92 26.36
C ALA A 335 -5.67 -6.30 24.88
N SER A 336 -5.36 -5.39 23.95
CA SER A 336 -5.71 -5.52 22.53
C SER A 336 -4.60 -6.12 21.67
N LYS A 337 -3.33 -5.71 21.89
CA LYS A 337 -2.17 -6.19 21.13
C LYS A 337 -0.91 -6.20 22.00
N ALA A 338 -0.14 -7.28 21.91
CA ALA A 338 1.21 -7.34 22.48
C ALA A 338 2.21 -6.67 21.51
N ILE A 339 3.12 -5.86 22.03
CA ILE A 339 4.17 -5.17 21.28
C ILE A 339 5.45 -5.25 22.11
N GLY A 340 6.43 -6.03 21.63
CA GLY A 340 7.62 -6.37 22.40
C GLY A 340 7.26 -7.12 23.68
N ASP A 341 7.72 -6.60 24.81
CA ASP A 341 7.50 -7.06 26.18
C ASP A 341 6.24 -6.47 26.85
N GLN A 342 5.43 -5.68 26.13
CA GLN A 342 4.32 -4.90 26.68
C GLN A 342 2.97 -5.21 26.01
N TRP A 343 1.89 -4.95 26.72
CA TRP A 343 0.50 -4.97 26.23
C TRP A 343 -0.02 -3.55 26.03
N VAL A 344 -0.68 -3.33 24.89
CA VAL A 344 -1.54 -2.17 24.63
C VAL A 344 -2.88 -2.41 25.33
N VAL A 345 -3.15 -1.68 26.42
CA VAL A 345 -4.43 -1.76 27.14
C VAL A 345 -5.37 -0.65 26.67
N THR A 346 -6.58 -1.04 26.24
CA THR A 346 -7.63 -0.14 25.75
C THR A 346 -8.66 0.23 26.81
N SER A 347 -8.90 -0.67 27.77
CA SER A 347 -9.90 -0.46 28.83
C SER A 347 -9.49 -1.10 30.16
N GLY A 348 -10.09 -0.60 31.24
CA GLY A 348 -9.86 -1.06 32.61
C GLY A 348 -8.83 -0.23 33.38
N LEU A 349 -7.73 0.24 32.79
CA LEU A 349 -6.68 0.99 33.49
C LEU A 349 -6.70 2.49 33.16
N GLN A 350 -6.12 3.31 34.06
CA GLN A 350 -6.03 4.76 33.95
C GLN A 350 -4.58 5.25 34.08
N ALA A 351 -4.29 6.43 33.54
CA ALA A 351 -3.00 7.08 33.72
C ALA A 351 -2.74 7.39 35.20
N GLY A 352 -1.58 6.99 35.71
CA GLY A 352 -1.23 7.05 37.13
C GLY A 352 -1.65 5.85 37.98
N ASP A 353 -2.35 4.84 37.42
CA ASP A 353 -2.54 3.57 38.12
C ASP A 353 -1.18 2.89 38.37
N ARG A 354 -1.03 2.27 39.56
CA ARG A 354 0.16 1.51 39.97
C ARG A 354 -0.06 0.03 39.71
N VAL A 355 0.40 -0.49 38.57
CA VAL A 355 0.32 -1.93 38.24
C VAL A 355 1.46 -2.68 38.92
N ILE A 356 1.14 -3.83 39.50
CA ILE A 356 2.10 -4.76 40.09
C ILE A 356 2.64 -5.69 39.00
N VAL A 357 3.96 -5.73 38.83
CA VAL A 357 4.66 -6.57 37.84
C VAL A 357 5.46 -7.71 38.49
N SER A 358 6.00 -7.51 39.71
CA SER A 358 6.71 -8.55 40.46
C SER A 358 6.04 -8.88 41.80
N GLY A 359 6.36 -10.04 42.37
CA GLY A 359 5.80 -10.49 43.65
C GLY A 359 4.37 -11.07 43.60
N LEU A 360 3.76 -11.21 42.42
CA LEU A 360 2.38 -11.67 42.21
C LEU A 360 1.98 -12.94 42.99
N GLN A 361 2.91 -13.91 43.14
CA GLN A 361 2.67 -15.16 43.89
C GLN A 361 2.49 -14.96 45.41
N ARG A 362 2.95 -13.83 45.95
CA ARG A 362 3.00 -13.52 47.39
C ARG A 362 1.83 -12.65 47.85
N ILE A 363 0.94 -12.27 46.93
CA ILE A 363 -0.17 -11.34 47.19
C ILE A 363 -1.54 -11.93 46.81
N ARG A 364 -2.60 -11.34 47.36
CA ARG A 364 -4.00 -11.61 47.00
C ARG A 364 -4.79 -10.29 47.02
N PRO A 365 -5.89 -10.16 46.26
CA PRO A 365 -6.74 -8.99 46.34
C PRO A 365 -7.23 -8.75 47.78
N GLY A 366 -7.25 -7.48 48.21
CA GLY A 366 -7.69 -7.05 49.54
C GLY A 366 -6.60 -7.02 50.63
N ILE A 367 -5.36 -7.42 50.35
CA ILE A 367 -4.24 -7.27 51.32
C ILE A 367 -3.47 -5.97 51.08
N LYS A 368 -2.79 -5.46 52.11
CA LYS A 368 -1.81 -4.37 51.96
C LYS A 368 -0.46 -4.90 51.49
N ALA A 369 0.15 -4.21 50.52
CA ALA A 369 1.46 -4.54 49.96
C ALA A 369 2.31 -3.27 49.81
N ARG A 370 3.63 -3.38 50.03
CA ARG A 370 4.54 -2.24 49.91
C ARG A 370 5.09 -2.15 48.48
N ALA A 371 4.84 -1.02 47.82
CA ALA A 371 5.45 -0.74 46.53
C ALA A 371 6.98 -0.58 46.64
N ILE A 372 7.71 -1.31 45.82
CA ILE A 372 9.08 -0.97 45.39
C ILE A 372 9.03 -0.65 43.89
N SER A 373 9.86 0.26 43.39
CA SER A 373 9.90 0.51 41.94
C SER A 373 10.60 -0.67 41.26
N SER A 374 9.99 -1.25 40.22
CA SER A 374 10.60 -2.36 39.47
C SER A 374 11.97 -2.00 38.87
N SER A 375 12.21 -0.71 38.61
CA SER A 375 13.53 -0.17 38.20
C SER A 375 14.68 -0.46 39.18
N GLN A 376 14.39 -0.81 40.44
CA GLN A 376 15.39 -1.07 41.47
C GLN A 376 15.66 -2.58 41.70
N GLU A 377 14.79 -3.47 41.23
CA GLU A 377 14.89 -4.92 41.49
C GLU A 377 16.00 -5.60 40.64
N ASN A 378 16.24 -5.10 39.43
CA ASN A 378 17.40 -5.49 38.60
C ASN A 378 18.73 -5.14 39.29
N ALA A 379 18.84 -3.95 39.90
CA ALA A 379 20.07 -3.49 40.57
C ALA A 379 20.41 -4.33 41.81
N SER A 380 19.43 -4.88 42.53
CA SER A 380 19.68 -5.81 43.64
C SER A 380 20.18 -7.19 43.18
N THR A 381 19.85 -7.62 41.96
CA THR A 381 20.12 -8.99 41.49
C THR A 381 21.58 -9.15 41.01
N GLU A 382 22.14 -8.14 40.32
CA GLU A 382 23.56 -8.15 39.93
C GLU A 382 24.53 -8.06 41.13
N SER A 383 24.06 -7.62 42.31
CA SER A 383 24.89 -7.48 43.52
C SER A 383 25.20 -8.79 44.26
N LYS A 384 24.77 -9.94 43.72
CA LYS A 384 24.88 -11.28 44.36
C LYS A 384 25.30 -12.41 43.41
N GLN A 385 26.26 -12.15 42.54
CA GLN A 385 27.12 -13.18 41.93
C GLN A 385 28.59 -12.93 42.30
#